data_AF-A0A1M6N0Q0-F1
#
_entry.id   AF-A0A1M6N0Q0-F1
#
_cell.length_a   1.000
_cell.length_b   1.000
_cell.length_c   1.000
_cell.angle_alpha   90.00
_cell.angle_beta   90.00
_cell.angle_gamma   90.00
#
_symmetry.space_group_name_H-M   'P 1'
#
loop_
_entity.id
_entity.type
_entity.pdbx_description
1 polymer ?
#
loop_
_entity_poly.entity_id
_entity_poly.type
_entity_poly.pdbx_seq_one_letter_code
_entity_poly.pdbx_strand_id
1 'polypeptide(L)'
;MNGWHRVMAGLMLSLLAGCGNGGEQEDSGATERLGGVAQPEEATQPGEGEEAERVAEPAPFDQDVAFDMSIRLDASSRLLVEGTTNLPPGTRLRVMAERDASGVSWRERVEVGPDGFAAGPFGPGSGLPEGIYRLRVTMPPISVQPSAVQSRLGQRGEHLSGPWVVSSEHGLGQVVEARWSLRIEPDGVRMMP
;
A
#
# COMPACT_ATOMS: atom_id res chain seq x y z
N MET A 1 46.34 -16.21 2.00
CA MET A 1 46.48 -17.00 3.25
C MET A 1 45.18 -16.85 4.02
N ASN A 2 44.24 -17.77 3.81
CA ASN A 2 43.81 -18.82 4.75
C ASN A 2 43.04 -18.18 5.92
N GLY A 3 41.72 -18.22 6.04
CA GLY A 3 40.75 -19.26 5.68
C GLY A 3 40.18 -19.83 6.97
N TRP A 4 38.85 -19.83 7.17
CA TRP A 4 38.16 -20.91 7.89
C TRP A 4 36.63 -20.84 7.67
N HIS A 5 36.12 -21.78 6.89
CA HIS A 5 34.71 -22.16 6.84
C HIS A 5 34.39 -23.14 7.98
N ARG A 6 33.30 -22.94 8.73
CA ARG A 6 32.64 -24.08 9.41
C ARG A 6 31.15 -24.06 9.14
N VAL A 7 30.81 -24.85 8.13
CA VAL A 7 29.53 -25.53 7.94
C VAL A 7 29.28 -26.45 9.14
N MET A 8 28.07 -26.46 9.69
CA MET A 8 27.54 -27.58 10.46
C MET A 8 26.13 -27.88 9.97
N ALA A 9 26.00 -29.10 9.47
CA ALA A 9 24.79 -29.73 8.97
C ALA A 9 24.31 -30.79 9.99
N GLY A 10 23.03 -31.18 9.89
CA GLY A 10 22.41 -32.31 10.60
C GLY A 10 21.52 -31.84 11.75
N LEU A 11 20.30 -32.35 11.96
CA LEU A 11 19.87 -33.74 11.78
C LEU A 11 18.31 -33.84 11.88
N MET A 12 17.69 -34.72 11.07
CA MET A 12 16.51 -35.59 11.30
C MET A 12 15.20 -35.08 11.97
N LEU A 13 14.04 -35.74 11.87
CA LEU A 13 13.28 -36.52 10.88
C LEU A 13 11.96 -36.87 11.62
N SER A 14 10.80 -36.53 11.02
CA SER A 14 9.57 -37.35 10.92
C SER A 14 8.76 -37.82 12.16
N LEU A 15 7.43 -37.59 12.16
CA LEU A 15 6.33 -38.60 11.99
C LEU A 15 4.95 -38.19 12.60
N LEU A 16 3.90 -38.35 11.77
CA LEU A 16 2.56 -38.94 12.00
C LEU A 16 1.38 -38.18 12.71
N ALA A 17 0.35 -37.91 11.88
CA ALA A 17 -1.03 -38.48 11.90
C ALA A 17 -2.19 -37.94 12.78
N GLY A 18 -3.39 -37.91 12.15
CA GLY A 18 -4.75 -38.06 12.72
C GLY A 18 -5.52 -36.74 12.94
N CYS A 19 -6.82 -36.54 12.63
CA CYS A 19 -7.98 -37.34 12.22
C CYS A 19 -8.85 -36.41 11.30
N GLY A 20 -9.63 -36.83 10.30
CA GLY A 20 -10.57 -37.94 10.26
C GLY A 20 -11.98 -37.46 10.61
N ASN A 21 -12.81 -37.14 9.61
CA ASN A 21 -14.28 -37.24 9.75
C ASN A 21 -14.92 -37.44 8.36
N GLY A 22 -15.14 -38.70 8.02
CA GLY A 22 -15.97 -39.11 6.90
C GLY A 22 -17.45 -38.97 7.23
N GLY A 23 -18.23 -38.78 6.19
CA GLY A 23 -19.69 -38.73 6.22
C GLY A 23 -20.21 -38.92 4.80
N GLU A 24 -20.20 -40.17 4.35
CA GLU A 24 -20.98 -40.64 3.21
C GLU A 24 -22.46 -40.65 3.61
N GLN A 25 -23.32 -40.08 2.77
CA GLN A 25 -24.71 -40.50 2.70
C GLN A 25 -25.21 -40.33 1.27
N GLU A 26 -25.09 -41.42 0.51
CA GLU A 26 -25.93 -41.72 -0.63
C GLU A 26 -27.36 -41.90 -0.13
N ASP A 27 -28.32 -41.19 -0.73
CA ASP A 27 -29.69 -41.70 -0.80
C ASP A 27 -30.15 -41.71 -2.25
N SER A 28 -30.61 -42.90 -2.64
CA SER A 28 -31.03 -43.28 -3.97
C SER A 28 -32.54 -43.14 -4.04
N GLY A 29 -33.04 -42.17 -4.80
CA GLY A 29 -34.46 -41.99 -5.06
C GLY A 29 -34.76 -42.07 -6.55
N ALA A 30 -35.17 -43.25 -6.99
CA ALA A 30 -35.42 -43.62 -8.37
C ALA A 30 -36.43 -42.72 -9.12
N THR A 31 -36.04 -42.44 -10.36
CA THR A 31 -36.83 -41.97 -11.51
C THR A 31 -38.07 -42.83 -11.75
N GLU A 32 -39.24 -42.20 -11.95
CA GLU A 32 -40.19 -42.47 -13.05
C GLU A 32 -41.52 -41.71 -12.84
N ARG A 33 -41.87 -40.86 -13.81
CA ARG A 33 -43.20 -40.80 -14.45
C ARG A 33 -43.18 -39.87 -15.65
N LEU A 34 -43.45 -40.46 -16.81
CA LEU A 34 -43.68 -39.83 -18.11
C LEU A 34 -45.13 -39.31 -18.21
N GLY A 35 -45.35 -38.21 -18.93
CA GLY A 35 -46.63 -37.96 -19.62
C GLY A 35 -47.09 -36.51 -19.82
N GLY A 36 -47.02 -36.02 -21.07
CA GLY A 36 -47.89 -34.99 -21.74
C GLY A 36 -47.78 -33.54 -21.22
N VAL A 37 -47.81 -32.46 -22.01
CA VAL A 37 -48.45 -32.11 -23.29
C VAL A 37 -47.82 -30.79 -23.83
N ALA A 38 -48.06 -30.48 -25.10
CA ALA A 38 -47.48 -29.38 -25.89
C ALA A 38 -47.85 -27.93 -25.49
N GLN A 39 -46.85 -27.04 -25.60
CA GLN A 39 -46.79 -25.60 -26.01
C GLN A 39 -47.85 -24.57 -25.53
N PRO A 40 -47.41 -23.32 -25.22
CA PRO A 40 -47.00 -22.37 -26.25
C PRO A 40 -45.63 -21.69 -26.01
N GLU A 41 -44.96 -21.36 -27.12
CA GLU A 41 -43.96 -20.29 -27.16
C GLU A 41 -44.64 -18.97 -26.74
N GLU A 42 -44.35 -18.52 -25.53
CA GLU A 42 -44.62 -17.15 -25.13
C GLU A 42 -43.32 -16.37 -25.26
N ALA A 43 -43.21 -15.71 -26.41
CA ALA A 43 -42.21 -14.69 -26.67
C ALA A 43 -42.35 -13.58 -25.61
N THR A 44 -41.61 -13.71 -24.51
CA THR A 44 -41.35 -12.58 -23.61
C THR A 44 -40.10 -11.89 -24.14
N GLN A 45 -40.33 -10.65 -24.55
CA GLN A 45 -39.39 -9.72 -25.14
C GLN A 45 -38.11 -9.60 -24.29
N PRO A 46 -36.95 -9.35 -24.92
CA PRO A 46 -35.74 -9.01 -24.18
C PRO A 46 -36.05 -7.77 -23.35
N GLY A 47 -36.01 -7.93 -22.02
CA GLY A 47 -36.17 -6.83 -21.09
C GLY A 47 -35.18 -5.72 -21.43
N GLU A 48 -35.73 -4.63 -21.94
CA GLU A 48 -35.08 -3.34 -21.97
C GLU A 48 -34.72 -2.95 -20.53
N GLY A 49 -33.45 -2.60 -20.32
CA GLY A 49 -33.10 -1.68 -19.24
C GLY A 49 -32.59 -2.28 -17.93
N GLU A 50 -31.78 -3.34 -17.96
CA GLU A 50 -30.57 -3.26 -17.12
C GLU A 50 -29.59 -2.34 -17.87
N GLU A 51 -29.80 -1.04 -17.72
CA GLU A 51 -28.68 -0.10 -17.76
C GLU A 51 -27.78 -0.54 -16.59
N ALA A 52 -26.94 -1.54 -16.85
CA ALA A 52 -25.73 -1.76 -16.09
C ALA A 52 -25.08 -0.39 -16.04
N GLU A 53 -25.15 0.22 -14.86
CA GLU A 53 -24.51 1.50 -14.56
C GLU A 53 -23.04 1.28 -14.88
N ARG A 54 -22.65 1.63 -16.11
CA ARG A 54 -21.27 1.52 -16.57
C ARG A 54 -20.52 2.51 -15.71
N VAL A 55 -19.99 2.02 -14.60
CA VAL A 55 -19.05 2.75 -13.75
C VAL A 55 -17.93 3.16 -14.69
N ALA A 56 -17.96 4.44 -15.09
CA ALA A 56 -16.98 4.98 -16.00
C ALA A 56 -15.60 4.75 -15.37
N GLU A 57 -14.66 4.20 -16.15
CA GLU A 57 -13.31 4.00 -15.65
C GLU A 57 -12.74 5.34 -15.19
N PRO A 58 -12.09 5.38 -14.01
CA PRO A 58 -11.60 6.63 -13.48
C PRO A 58 -10.52 7.19 -14.43
N ALA A 59 -10.57 8.50 -14.66
CA ALA A 59 -9.60 9.15 -15.54
C ALA A 59 -8.16 8.91 -15.05
N PRO A 60 -7.22 8.66 -15.99
CA PRO A 60 -5.80 8.60 -15.70
C PRO A 60 -5.30 9.79 -14.88
N PHE A 61 -4.27 9.56 -14.10
CA PHE A 61 -3.51 10.65 -13.47
C PHE A 61 -2.60 11.31 -14.51
N ASP A 62 -2.60 12.63 -14.60
CA ASP A 62 -1.95 13.37 -15.70
C ASP A 62 -1.16 14.60 -15.23
N GLN A 63 -0.91 14.70 -13.92
CA GLN A 63 -0.20 15.81 -13.30
C GLN A 63 1.11 15.33 -12.69
N ASP A 64 2.09 16.22 -12.63
CA ASP A 64 3.31 15.95 -11.88
C ASP A 64 2.98 15.78 -10.39
N VAL A 65 3.54 14.74 -9.77
CA VAL A 65 3.36 14.48 -8.35
C VAL A 65 3.92 15.65 -7.55
N ALA A 66 3.07 16.22 -6.69
CA ALA A 66 3.40 17.35 -5.83
C ALA A 66 3.19 16.98 -4.36
N PHE A 67 4.00 17.58 -3.49
CA PHE A 67 3.87 17.52 -2.04
C PHE A 67 3.99 18.92 -1.45
N ASP A 68 3.13 19.22 -0.50
CA ASP A 68 3.27 20.35 0.42
C ASP A 68 3.34 19.79 1.84
N MET A 69 4.29 20.27 2.64
CA MET A 69 4.65 19.64 3.91
C MET A 69 4.67 20.66 5.06
N SER A 70 3.98 20.34 6.14
CA SER A 70 4.05 21.02 7.43
C SER A 70 4.71 20.12 8.45
N ILE A 71 5.74 20.63 9.11
CA ILE A 71 6.57 19.85 10.04
C ILE A 71 6.69 20.62 11.34
N ARG A 72 6.38 19.95 12.45
CA ARG A 72 6.42 20.54 13.79
C ARG A 72 6.88 19.54 14.83
N LEU A 73 7.29 20.04 15.99
CA LEU A 73 7.53 19.21 17.17
C LEU A 73 6.29 19.24 18.07
N ASP A 74 5.95 18.11 18.67
CA ASP A 74 4.94 18.03 19.73
C ASP A 74 5.50 18.53 21.07
N ALA A 75 4.67 18.57 22.11
CA ALA A 75 5.08 19.00 23.45
C ALA A 75 6.17 18.10 24.10
N SER A 76 6.45 16.93 23.54
CA SER A 76 7.50 16.00 23.95
C SER A 76 8.70 16.03 23.00
N SER A 77 8.83 17.06 22.16
CA SER A 77 9.90 17.22 21.17
C SER A 77 9.98 16.06 20.16
N ARG A 78 8.84 15.45 19.82
CA ARG A 78 8.74 14.43 18.77
C ARG A 78 8.18 15.03 17.48
N LEU A 79 8.65 14.54 16.34
CA LEU A 79 8.32 15.09 15.04
C LEU A 79 6.92 14.68 14.59
N LEU A 80 6.06 15.65 14.33
CA LEU A 80 4.79 15.49 13.63
C LEU A 80 4.96 15.99 12.20
N VAL A 81 4.48 15.19 11.25
CA VAL A 81 4.56 15.47 9.82
C VAL A 81 3.15 15.46 9.26
N GLU A 82 2.71 16.59 8.74
CA GLU A 82 1.46 16.74 8.01
C GLU A 82 1.80 17.11 6.56
N GLY A 83 1.07 16.61 5.59
CA GLY A 83 1.32 16.95 4.21
C GLY A 83 0.12 16.75 3.30
N THR A 84 0.11 17.47 2.19
CA THR A 84 -0.87 17.30 1.12
C THR A 84 -0.16 16.85 -0.16
N THR A 85 -0.90 16.16 -1.03
CA THR A 85 -0.41 15.68 -2.31
C THR A 85 -1.56 15.58 -3.30
N ASN A 86 -1.27 15.68 -4.59
CA ASN A 86 -2.24 15.44 -5.66
C ASN A 86 -2.44 13.95 -5.99
N LEU A 87 -1.72 13.03 -5.34
CA LEU A 87 -1.94 11.59 -5.51
C LEU A 87 -3.41 11.21 -5.20
N PRO A 88 -3.97 10.20 -5.89
CA PRO A 88 -5.34 9.77 -5.64
C PRO A 88 -5.61 9.45 -4.15
N PRO A 89 -6.77 9.84 -3.61
CA PRO A 89 -7.18 9.41 -2.28
C PRO A 89 -7.13 7.89 -2.16
N GLY A 90 -6.78 7.40 -0.97
CA GLY A 90 -6.52 5.98 -0.72
C GLY A 90 -5.08 5.55 -1.08
N THR A 91 -4.25 6.44 -1.64
CA THR A 91 -2.85 6.10 -1.91
C THR A 91 -2.14 5.82 -0.59
N ARG A 92 -1.55 4.64 -0.46
CA ARG A 92 -0.76 4.25 0.70
C ARG A 92 0.64 4.81 0.56
N LEU A 93 1.11 5.49 1.60
CA LEU A 93 2.44 6.07 1.70
C LEU A 93 3.18 5.50 2.91
N ARG A 94 4.50 5.65 2.90
CA ARG A 94 5.37 5.42 4.03
C ARG A 94 6.15 6.68 4.31
N VAL A 95 6.02 7.20 5.52
CA VAL A 95 6.78 8.35 6.00
C VAL A 95 7.88 7.84 6.91
N MET A 96 9.11 8.30 6.69
CA MET A 96 10.29 7.92 7.46
C MET A 96 11.07 9.15 7.89
N ALA A 97 11.33 9.28 9.18
CA ALA A 97 12.31 10.21 9.71
C ALA A 97 13.56 9.42 10.13
N GLU A 98 14.73 9.83 9.66
CA GLU A 98 16.01 9.18 9.96
C GLU A 98 17.01 10.22 10.47
N ARG A 99 17.70 9.93 11.57
CA ARG A 99 18.76 10.79 12.08
C ARG A 99 20.06 10.54 11.33
N ASP A 100 20.59 11.56 10.65
CA ASP A 100 21.73 11.41 9.75
C ASP A 100 23.00 10.90 10.47
N ALA A 101 23.25 11.42 11.68
CA ALA A 101 24.45 11.06 12.45
C ALA A 101 24.43 9.63 13.04
N SER A 102 23.28 8.97 13.15
CA SER A 102 23.17 7.65 13.80
C SER A 102 22.45 6.58 12.99
N GLY A 103 21.78 6.93 11.88
CA GLY A 103 20.95 6.01 11.07
C GLY A 103 19.67 5.52 11.76
N VAL A 104 19.48 5.84 13.05
CA VAL A 104 18.22 5.56 13.76
C VAL A 104 17.06 6.20 13.00
N SER A 105 16.05 5.39 12.73
CA SER A 105 14.89 5.81 11.96
C SER A 105 13.57 5.37 12.59
N TRP A 106 12.56 6.18 12.34
CA TRP A 106 11.17 5.94 12.69
C TRP A 106 10.35 5.97 11.42
N ARG A 107 9.37 5.07 11.32
CA ARG A 107 8.58 4.87 10.11
C ARG A 107 7.13 4.64 10.46
N GLU A 108 6.25 5.19 9.62
CA GLU A 108 4.82 4.98 9.71
C GLU A 108 4.23 4.78 8.32
N ARG A 109 3.17 3.97 8.22
CA ARG A 109 2.37 3.82 7.02
C ARG A 109 1.13 4.68 7.18
N VAL A 110 0.83 5.47 6.17
CA VAL A 110 -0.31 6.41 6.15
C VAL A 110 -1.05 6.25 4.84
N GLU A 111 -2.27 6.76 4.79
CA GLU A 111 -3.10 6.78 3.60
C GLU A 111 -3.45 8.23 3.26
N VAL A 112 -3.45 8.58 1.98
CA VAL A 112 -3.86 9.92 1.52
C VAL A 112 -5.37 10.04 1.65
N GLY A 113 -5.82 10.91 2.54
CA GLY A 113 -7.22 11.30 2.72
C GLY A 113 -7.59 12.54 1.91
N PRO A 114 -8.82 13.07 2.09
CA PRO A 114 -9.29 14.28 1.42
C PRO A 114 -8.47 15.53 1.80
N ASP A 115 -7.96 15.59 3.04
CA ASP A 115 -7.17 16.71 3.57
C ASP A 115 -5.66 16.43 3.54
N GLY A 116 -5.21 15.35 2.87
CA GLY A 116 -3.81 14.92 2.85
C GLY A 116 -3.51 13.76 3.80
N PHE A 117 -2.32 13.75 4.39
CA PHE A 117 -1.84 12.69 5.28
C PHE A 117 -1.12 13.27 6.51
N ALA A 118 -1.11 12.51 7.60
CA ALA A 118 -0.39 12.85 8.82
C ALA A 118 0.37 11.63 9.34
N ALA A 119 1.60 11.83 9.81
CA ALA A 119 2.47 10.79 10.34
C ALA A 119 3.23 11.29 11.58
N GLY A 120 3.58 10.35 12.45
CA GLY A 120 4.21 10.59 13.73
C GLY A 120 3.20 10.51 14.89
N PRO A 121 3.65 10.81 16.11
CA PRO A 121 4.92 11.45 16.43
C PRO A 121 6.14 10.52 16.27
N PHE A 122 7.18 10.99 15.57
CA PHE A 122 8.45 10.28 15.43
C PHE A 122 9.48 10.69 16.48
N GLY A 123 10.23 9.72 16.98
CA GLY A 123 11.23 9.92 18.03
C GLY A 123 10.96 9.07 19.27
N PRO A 124 11.94 8.98 20.18
CA PRO A 124 11.74 8.34 21.47
C PRO A 124 10.82 9.20 22.36
N GLY A 125 10.29 8.62 23.44
CA GLY A 125 9.48 9.37 24.41
C GLY A 125 10.21 10.53 25.11
N SER A 126 11.55 10.55 25.06
CA SER A 126 12.38 11.66 25.55
C SER A 126 12.52 12.82 24.55
N GLY A 127 11.93 12.72 23.36
CA GLY A 127 12.11 13.68 22.28
C GLY A 127 13.30 13.39 21.39
N LEU A 128 13.31 13.99 20.21
CA LEU A 128 14.38 13.87 19.25
C LEU A 128 15.60 14.71 19.66
N PRO A 129 16.81 14.15 19.66
CA PRO A 129 18.02 14.94 19.84
C PRO A 129 18.18 15.98 18.73
N GLU A 130 18.84 17.08 19.04
CA GLU A 130 19.22 18.06 18.02
C GLU A 130 20.08 17.44 16.90
N GLY A 131 20.04 18.07 15.73
CA GLY A 131 20.88 17.71 14.60
C GLY A 131 20.12 17.53 13.30
N ILE A 132 20.77 16.87 12.34
CA ILE A 132 20.25 16.68 10.98
C ILE A 132 19.45 15.39 10.88
N TYR A 133 18.29 15.51 10.24
CA TYR A 133 17.39 14.42 9.93
C TYR A 133 17.07 14.41 8.45
N ARG A 134 16.76 13.24 7.93
CA ARG A 134 16.22 13.03 6.59
C ARG A 134 14.79 12.56 6.72
N LEU A 135 13.87 13.32 6.14
CA LEU A 135 12.49 12.91 5.96
C LEU A 135 12.34 12.28 4.58
N ARG A 136 11.71 11.12 4.51
CA ARG A 136 11.34 10.48 3.24
C ARG A 136 9.85 10.17 3.25
N VAL A 137 9.19 10.47 2.15
CA VAL A 137 7.84 10.00 1.85
C VAL A 137 7.94 9.10 0.63
N THR A 138 7.61 7.82 0.78
CA THR A 138 7.69 6.85 -0.31
C THR A 138 6.36 6.16 -0.53
N MET A 139 6.06 5.87 -1.79
CA MET A 139 4.91 5.08 -2.18
C MET A 139 5.38 3.63 -2.45
N PRO A 140 4.78 2.61 -1.80
CA PRO A 140 4.99 1.22 -2.19
C PRO A 140 4.65 0.97 -3.66
N PRO A 141 5.17 -0.12 -4.27
CA PRO A 141 4.85 -0.49 -5.65
C PRO A 141 3.35 -0.50 -5.94
N ILE A 142 2.97 -0.13 -7.16
CA ILE A 142 1.57 0.03 -7.54
C ILE A 142 0.75 -1.25 -7.32
N SER A 143 1.35 -2.43 -7.53
CA SER A 143 0.70 -3.73 -7.31
C SER A 143 0.16 -3.96 -5.89
N VAL A 144 0.60 -3.19 -4.89
CA VAL A 144 0.10 -3.28 -3.50
C VAL A 144 -0.78 -2.08 -3.07
N GLN A 145 -1.01 -1.13 -3.99
CA GLN A 145 -1.95 -0.04 -3.78
C GLN A 145 -3.40 -0.53 -3.89
N PRO A 146 -4.39 0.17 -3.32
CA PRO A 146 -5.80 -0.15 -3.56
C PRO A 146 -6.15 -0.12 -5.06
N SER A 147 -7.11 -0.94 -5.50
CA SER A 147 -7.49 -1.04 -6.91
C SER A 147 -7.90 0.31 -7.52
N ALA A 148 -8.64 1.14 -6.78
CA ALA A 148 -9.02 2.48 -7.22
C ALA A 148 -7.82 3.39 -7.51
N VAL A 149 -6.73 3.23 -6.75
CA VAL A 149 -5.47 3.95 -6.97
C VAL A 149 -4.75 3.38 -8.19
N GLN A 150 -4.69 2.05 -8.31
CA GLN A 150 -4.08 1.37 -9.46
C GLN A 150 -4.74 1.77 -10.78
N SER A 151 -6.07 1.84 -10.84
CA SER A 151 -6.80 2.24 -12.05
C SER A 151 -6.44 3.66 -12.51
N ARG A 152 -6.11 4.57 -11.58
CA ARG A 152 -5.71 5.94 -11.93
C ARG A 152 -4.23 6.06 -12.28
N LEU A 153 -3.37 5.42 -11.50
CA LEU A 153 -1.91 5.50 -11.68
C LEU A 153 -1.37 4.55 -12.76
N GLY A 154 -2.21 3.64 -13.25
CA GLY A 154 -1.82 2.58 -14.18
C GLY A 154 -1.25 1.36 -13.45
N GLN A 155 -1.06 0.23 -14.13
CA GLN A 155 -0.67 -1.03 -13.50
C GLN A 155 0.78 -1.06 -12.99
N ARG A 156 1.63 -0.18 -13.55
CA ARG A 156 3.06 -0.07 -13.25
C ARG A 156 3.44 1.38 -12.95
N GLY A 157 2.47 2.25 -12.67
CA GLY A 157 2.73 3.67 -12.39
C GLY A 157 3.04 4.48 -13.65
N GLU A 158 2.62 4.01 -14.82
CA GLU A 158 2.85 4.66 -16.11
C GLU A 158 2.29 6.09 -16.19
N HIS A 159 1.34 6.43 -15.32
CA HIS A 159 0.73 7.75 -15.23
C HIS A 159 1.40 8.66 -14.20
N LEU A 160 2.44 8.20 -13.50
CA LEU A 160 3.21 9.03 -12.58
C LEU A 160 4.23 9.86 -13.36
N SER A 161 4.25 11.17 -13.09
CA SER A 161 5.26 12.09 -13.62
C SER A 161 5.76 13.07 -12.55
N GLY A 162 6.82 13.81 -12.87
CA GLY A 162 7.40 14.84 -12.01
C GLY A 162 8.67 14.41 -11.27
N PRO A 163 9.24 15.32 -10.45
CA PRO A 163 10.59 15.19 -9.90
C PRO A 163 10.72 14.10 -8.82
N TRP A 164 9.61 13.68 -8.23
CA TRP A 164 9.58 12.66 -7.17
C TRP A 164 9.34 11.25 -7.71
N VAL A 165 9.20 11.09 -9.02
CA VAL A 165 8.92 9.80 -9.64
C VAL A 165 10.23 9.13 -10.01
N VAL A 166 10.40 7.90 -9.53
CA VAL A 166 11.60 7.09 -9.77
C VAL A 166 11.22 5.69 -10.19
N SER A 167 12.10 5.04 -10.97
CA SER A 167 11.94 3.63 -11.29
C SER A 167 12.33 2.77 -10.09
N SER A 168 11.47 1.83 -9.73
CA SER A 168 11.74 0.90 -8.62
C SER A 168 12.92 -0.03 -8.92
N GLU A 169 13.77 -0.28 -7.92
CA GLU A 169 15.01 -1.07 -8.05
C GLU A 169 14.80 -2.51 -8.53
N HIS A 170 13.59 -3.05 -8.38
CA HIS A 170 13.24 -4.43 -8.73
C HIS A 170 12.37 -4.55 -9.99
N GLY A 171 12.27 -3.49 -10.80
CA GLY A 171 11.48 -3.52 -12.03
C GLY A 171 9.97 -3.62 -11.80
N LEU A 172 9.47 -3.12 -10.67
CA LEU A 172 8.05 -3.09 -10.30
C LEU A 172 7.31 -1.86 -10.85
N GLY A 173 7.93 -1.14 -11.80
CA GLY A 173 7.37 0.08 -12.39
C GLY A 173 7.88 1.35 -11.72
N GLN A 174 7.16 2.45 -11.92
CA GLN A 174 7.42 3.75 -11.33
C GLN A 174 6.80 3.85 -9.93
N VAL A 175 7.50 4.52 -9.02
CA VAL A 175 7.07 4.80 -7.66
C VAL A 175 7.38 6.25 -7.30
N VAL A 176 6.82 6.72 -6.19
CA VAL A 176 7.08 8.05 -5.66
C VAL A 176 8.10 7.96 -4.52
N GLU A 177 9.15 8.76 -4.60
CA GLU A 177 10.13 8.98 -3.54
C GLU A 177 10.44 10.47 -3.39
N ALA A 178 9.86 11.09 -2.36
CA ALA A 178 10.16 12.46 -1.97
C ALA A 178 11.08 12.49 -0.74
N ARG A 179 12.00 13.46 -0.70
CA ARG A 179 13.00 13.57 0.37
C ARG A 179 13.25 15.03 0.75
N TRP A 180 13.31 15.27 2.05
CA TRP A 180 13.70 16.54 2.63
C TRP A 180 14.78 16.35 3.69
N SER A 181 15.60 17.37 3.87
CA SER A 181 16.54 17.46 4.98
C SER A 181 15.95 18.40 6.03
N LEU A 182 16.03 18.00 7.30
CA LEU A 182 15.53 18.76 8.43
C LEU A 182 16.66 19.01 9.42
N ARG A 183 16.61 20.14 10.11
CA ARG A 183 17.42 20.39 11.30
C ARG A 183 16.50 20.58 12.51
N ILE A 184 16.74 19.78 13.55
CA ILE A 184 16.11 19.96 14.87
C ILE A 184 17.06 20.81 15.71
N GLU A 185 16.51 21.90 16.24
CA GLU A 185 17.15 22.91 17.10
C GLU A 185 16.36 22.96 18.43
N PRO A 186 16.91 23.51 19.52
CA PRO A 186 16.21 23.57 20.81
C PRO A 186 14.81 24.20 20.74
N ASP A 187 14.65 25.15 19.82
CA ASP A 187 13.50 26.03 19.66
C ASP A 187 12.59 25.62 18.48
N GLY A 188 12.90 24.52 17.79
CA GLY A 188 11.99 23.98 16.78
C GLY A 188 12.64 23.10 15.71
N VAL A 189 11.96 23.03 14.58
CA VAL A 189 12.39 22.25 13.40
C VAL A 189 12.41 23.16 12.18
N ARG A 190 13.47 23.03 11.37
CA ARG A 190 13.63 23.78 10.14
C ARG A 190 13.85 22.83 8.97
N MET A 191 13.07 23.00 7.91
CA MET A 191 13.35 22.35 6.64
C MET A 191 14.55 23.04 5.96
N MET A 192 15.50 22.24 5.52
CA MET A 192 16.66 22.69 4.78
C MET A 192 16.38 22.61 3.27
N PRO A 193 16.98 23.52 2.48
CA PRO A 193 16.88 23.47 1.02
C PRO A 193 17.51 22.21 0.42
#